data_AF-A0A972LGG5-F1
#
_entry.id   AF-A0A972LGG5-F1
#
_cell.length_a   1.000
_cell.length_b   1.000
_cell.length_c   1.000
_cell.angle_alpha   90.00
_cell.angle_beta   90.00
_cell.angle_gamma   90.00
#
_symmetry.space_group_name_H-M   'P 1'
#
loop_
_entity.id
_entity.type
_entity.pdbx_description
1 polymer ?
#
loop_
_entity_poly.entity_id
_entity_poly.type
_entity_poly.pdbx_seq_one_letter_code
_entity_poly.pdbx_strand_id
1 'polypeptide(L)'
;MYIAKEDIKGQTYYYIRETYEDSGKLKSRTLFELGTNPSRYIIYPGGNAYYIHESVELSILERGFEVDTFELEDLFWPFLEPRLKRIIKRPPVKVNKSYKGLSLDQLRDVQSRIHVFDK
;
A
#
# COMPACT_ATOMS: atom_id res chain seq x y z
N MET A 1 1.00 -4.00 -1.71
CA MET A 1 -0.29 -3.44 -2.20
C MET A 1 -0.10 -2.00 -2.67
N TYR A 2 -1.04 -1.45 -3.44
CA TYR A 2 -0.99 -0.05 -3.88
C TYR A 2 -2.40 0.51 -4.16
N ILE A 3 -2.54 1.84 -4.14
CA ILE A 3 -3.76 2.50 -4.62
C ILE A 3 -3.63 2.79 -6.12
N ALA A 4 -4.56 2.23 -6.89
CA ALA A 4 -4.76 2.56 -8.29
C ALA A 4 -5.85 3.63 -8.42
N LYS A 5 -5.73 4.46 -9.45
CA LYS A 5 -6.75 5.44 -9.85
C LYS A 5 -7.15 5.18 -11.30
N GLU A 6 -8.43 5.32 -11.61
CA GLU A 6 -8.96 5.23 -12.97
C GLU A 6 -10.01 6.32 -13.18
N ASP A 7 -9.95 6.99 -14.33
CA ASP A 7 -10.91 8.02 -14.69
C ASP A 7 -12.00 7.41 -15.56
N ILE A 8 -13.23 7.36 -15.04
CA ILE A 8 -14.40 6.77 -15.70
C ILE A 8 -15.44 7.88 -15.88
N LYS A 9 -15.74 8.22 -17.13
CA LYS A 9 -16.70 9.29 -17.49
C LYS A 9 -16.43 10.64 -16.79
N GLY A 10 -15.15 11.00 -16.65
CA GLY A 10 -14.74 12.26 -16.02
C GLY A 10 -14.72 12.23 -14.49
N GLN A 11 -14.99 11.08 -13.87
CA GLN A 11 -14.91 10.89 -12.42
C GLN A 11 -13.77 9.93 -12.08
N THR A 12 -12.89 10.33 -11.17
CA THR A 12 -11.81 9.48 -10.68
C THR A 12 -12.35 8.47 -9.66
N TYR A 13 -12.04 7.20 -9.87
CA TYR A 13 -12.28 6.07 -8.98
C TYR A 13 -10.96 5.52 -8.48
N TYR A 14 -10.97 5.06 -7.23
CA TYR A 14 -9.81 4.52 -6.54
C TYR A 14 -10.04 3.06 -6.19
N TYR A 15 -8.96 2.29 -6.23
CA TYR A 15 -8.96 0.86 -5.96
C TYR A 15 -7.72 0.50 -5.15
N ILE A 16 -7.86 -0.45 -4.23
CA ILE A 16 -6.71 -1.14 -3.65
C ILE A 16 -6.40 -2.31 -4.57
N ARG A 17 -5.17 -2.35 -5.09
CA ARG A 17 -4.67 -3.43 -5.95
C ARG A 17 -3.44 -4.08 -5.35
N GLU A 18 -3.24 -5.32 -5.76
CA GLU A 18 -2.02 -6.05 -5.50
C GLU A 18 -1.44 -6.56 -6.82
N THR A 19 -0.13 -6.39 -6.98
CA THR A 19 0.63 -7.04 -8.03
C THR A 19 1.13 -8.38 -7.52
N TYR A 20 0.87 -9.45 -8.27
CA TYR A 20 1.29 -10.80 -7.94
C TYR A 20 1.91 -11.47 -9.17
N GLU A 21 2.74 -12.47 -8.94
CA GLU A 21 3.26 -13.30 -10.01
C GLU A 21 2.32 -14.49 -10.26
N ASP A 22 2.01 -14.74 -11.52
CA ASP A 22 1.29 -15.93 -11.96
C ASP A 22 1.95 -16.47 -13.23
N SER A 23 2.47 -17.69 -13.11
CA SER A 23 3.09 -18.41 -14.23
C SER A 23 4.19 -17.61 -14.94
N GLY A 24 5.07 -16.97 -14.15
CA GLY A 24 6.18 -16.14 -14.65
C GLY A 24 5.76 -14.79 -15.23
N LYS A 25 4.49 -14.39 -15.07
CA LYS A 25 3.96 -13.10 -15.52
C LYS A 25 3.49 -12.29 -14.33
N LEU A 26 3.87 -11.02 -14.27
CA LEU A 26 3.31 -10.08 -13.31
C LEU A 26 1.88 -9.72 -13.73
N LYS A 27 0.95 -9.96 -12.82
CA LYS A 27 -0.46 -9.59 -12.94
C LYS A 27 -0.83 -8.65 -11.80
N SER A 28 -1.93 -7.93 -11.97
CA SER A 28 -2.54 -7.17 -10.89
C SER A 28 -3.98 -7.62 -10.68
N ARG A 29 -4.42 -7.63 -9.43
CA ARG A 29 -5.82 -7.91 -9.05
C ARG A 29 -6.36 -6.78 -8.19
N THR A 30 -7.65 -6.52 -8.31
CA THR A 30 -8.35 -5.59 -7.42
C THR A 30 -8.73 -6.31 -6.13
N LEU A 31 -8.22 -5.80 -5.00
CA LEU A 31 -8.55 -6.29 -3.67
C LEU A 31 -9.80 -5.62 -3.13
N PHE A 32 -9.94 -4.31 -3.34
CA PHE A 32 -11.06 -3.52 -2.82
C PHE A 32 -11.34 -2.28 -3.70
N GLU A 33 -12.63 -1.90 -3.79
CA GLU A 33 -13.06 -0.71 -4.51
C GLU A 33 -13.31 0.44 -3.53
N LEU A 34 -12.46 1.46 -3.57
CA LEU A 34 -12.57 2.62 -2.67
C LEU A 34 -13.63 3.62 -3.14
N GLY A 35 -14.05 3.54 -4.40
CA GLY A 35 -14.95 4.51 -5.02
C GLY A 35 -14.24 5.83 -5.28
N THR A 36 -14.98 6.94 -5.24
CA THR A 36 -14.48 8.28 -5.63
C THR A 36 -13.81 9.03 -4.49
N ASN A 37 -14.03 8.62 -3.24
CA ASN A 37 -13.54 9.30 -2.06
C ASN A 37 -12.93 8.31 -1.05
N PRO A 38 -11.62 8.01 -1.14
CA PRO A 38 -10.93 7.14 -0.19
C PRO A 38 -10.95 7.67 1.24
N SER A 39 -10.96 8.99 1.45
CA SER A 39 -10.97 9.60 2.78
C SER A 39 -12.20 9.20 3.62
N ARG A 40 -13.28 8.69 2.99
CA ARG A 40 -14.47 8.20 3.71
C ARG A 40 -14.20 7.01 4.63
N TYR A 41 -13.11 6.28 4.38
CA TYR A 41 -12.70 5.14 5.21
C TYR A 41 -11.70 5.53 6.30
N ILE A 42 -11.35 6.80 6.44
CA ILE A 42 -10.47 7.26 7.52
C ILE A 42 -11.35 7.77 8.66
N ILE A 43 -11.25 7.15 9.83
CA ILE A 43 -12.02 7.51 11.01
C ILE A 43 -11.15 8.31 11.98
N TYR A 44 -11.71 9.41 12.49
CA TYR A 44 -11.06 10.35 13.40
C TYR A 44 -11.76 10.31 14.76
N PRO A 45 -11.31 9.47 15.71
CA PRO A 45 -11.94 9.36 17.03
C PRO A 45 -11.74 10.61 17.91
N GLY A 46 -10.89 11.55 17.49
CA GLY A 46 -10.55 12.78 18.19
C GLY A 46 -9.05 12.93 18.44
N GLY A 47 -8.63 14.14 18.81
CA GLY A 47 -7.22 14.44 19.07
C GLY A 47 -6.35 14.38 17.81
N ASN A 48 -5.20 13.70 17.91
CA ASN A 48 -4.22 13.53 16.83
C ASN A 48 -4.13 12.08 16.32
N ALA A 49 -5.23 11.34 16.40
CA ALA A 49 -5.31 9.93 16.02
C ALA A 49 -6.24 9.72 14.83
N TYR A 50 -5.98 8.66 14.08
CA TYR A 50 -6.86 8.16 13.03
C TYR A 50 -6.72 6.64 12.93
N TYR A 51 -7.71 5.99 12.34
CA TYR A 51 -7.63 4.58 11.92
C TYR A 51 -8.39 4.38 10.62
N ILE A 52 -8.10 3.29 9.90
CA ILE A 52 -8.85 2.91 8.70
C ILE A 52 -10.04 2.06 9.11
N HIS A 53 -11.21 2.37 8.57
CA HIS A 53 -12.46 1.68 8.88
C HIS A 53 -12.32 0.19 8.56
N GLU A 54 -12.66 -0.66 9.54
CA GLU A 54 -12.46 -2.12 9.50
C GLU A 54 -13.09 -2.79 8.27
N SER A 55 -14.16 -2.19 7.71
CA SER A 55 -14.81 -2.71 6.50
C SER A 55 -13.84 -2.92 5.34
N VAL A 56 -12.78 -2.12 5.23
CA VAL A 56 -11.78 -2.27 4.17
C VAL A 56 -10.95 -3.53 4.39
N GLU A 57 -10.44 -3.71 5.61
CA GLU A 57 -9.63 -4.86 6.01
C GLU A 57 -10.45 -6.15 5.93
N LEU A 58 -11.63 -6.17 6.55
CA LEU A 58 -12.56 -7.30 6.55
C LEU A 58 -12.95 -7.71 5.13
N SER A 59 -13.24 -6.76 4.23
CA SER A 59 -13.60 -7.10 2.84
C SER A 59 -12.45 -7.73 2.06
N ILE A 60 -11.20 -7.41 2.39
CA ILE A 60 -10.02 -8.01 1.76
C ILE A 60 -9.79 -9.42 2.33
N LEU A 61 -9.91 -9.58 3.65
CA LEU A 61 -9.78 -10.87 4.35
C LEU A 61 -10.87 -11.87 3.93
N GLU A 62 -12.12 -11.43 3.81
CA GLU A 62 -13.26 -12.26 3.36
C GLU A 62 -13.06 -12.80 1.94
N ARG A 63 -12.28 -12.10 1.11
CA ARG A 63 -11.90 -12.55 -0.24
C ARG A 63 -10.71 -13.51 -0.24
N GLY A 64 -10.18 -13.84 0.94
CA GLY A 64 -9.06 -14.76 1.13
C GLY A 64 -7.68 -14.14 0.90
N PHE A 65 -7.56 -12.81 0.97
CA PHE A 65 -6.29 -12.11 0.84
C PHE A 65 -5.79 -11.66 2.21
N GLU A 66 -4.48 -11.76 2.44
CA GLU A 66 -3.83 -11.20 3.63
C GLU A 66 -3.64 -9.69 3.45
N VAL A 67 -3.78 -8.95 4.55
CA VAL A 67 -3.57 -7.50 4.58
C VAL A 67 -2.94 -7.11 5.91
N ASP A 68 -1.91 -6.27 5.86
CA ASP A 68 -1.30 -5.67 7.04
C ASP A 68 -1.95 -4.30 7.32
N THR A 69 -2.40 -4.08 8.56
CA THR A 69 -3.00 -2.82 9.00
C THR A 69 -2.03 -1.64 8.79
N PHE A 70 -0.73 -1.82 9.02
CA PHE A 70 0.26 -0.75 8.81
C PHE A 70 0.43 -0.41 7.33
N GLU A 71 0.50 -1.42 6.46
CA GLU A 71 0.52 -1.21 5.01
C GLU A 71 -0.74 -0.49 4.53
N LEU A 72 -1.91 -0.87 5.07
CA LEU A 72 -3.18 -0.21 4.75
C LEU A 72 -3.15 1.27 5.19
N GLU A 73 -2.72 1.58 6.40
CA GLU A 73 -2.57 2.95 6.86
C GLU A 73 -1.65 3.80 5.96
N ASP A 74 -0.54 3.21 5.51
CA ASP A 74 0.39 3.87 4.59
C ASP A 74 -0.25 4.15 3.22
N LEU A 75 -1.08 3.24 2.71
CA LEU A 75 -1.85 3.47 1.48
C LEU A 75 -2.82 4.65 1.63
N PHE A 76 -3.46 4.81 2.79
CA PHE A 76 -4.40 5.90 3.04
C PHE A 76 -3.72 7.22 3.42
N TRP A 77 -2.43 7.22 3.72
CA TRP A 77 -1.67 8.43 4.09
C TRP A 77 -1.88 9.61 3.13
N PRO A 78 -1.87 9.46 1.78
CA PRO A 78 -2.13 10.55 0.85
C PRO A 78 -3.52 11.20 1.00
N PHE A 79 -4.48 10.49 1.60
CA PHE A 79 -5.89 10.92 1.77
C PHE A 79 -6.19 11.45 3.18
N LEU A 80 -5.21 11.41 4.09
CA LEU A 80 -5.33 11.93 5.45
C LEU A 80 -5.46 13.45 5.47
N GLU A 81 -6.20 13.97 6.45
CA GLU A 81 -6.38 15.41 6.65
C GLU A 81 -5.04 16.17 6.78
N PRO A 82 -4.89 17.34 6.14
CA PRO A 82 -3.65 18.13 6.18
C PRO A 82 -3.21 18.54 7.58
N ARG A 83 -4.14 18.70 8.53
CA ARG A 83 -3.83 18.99 9.93
C ARG A 83 -3.07 17.82 10.56
N LEU A 84 -3.59 16.60 10.45
CA LEU A 84 -2.96 15.41 11.04
C LEU A 84 -1.65 15.07 10.36
N LYS A 85 -1.54 15.19 9.03
CA LYS A 85 -0.27 15.00 8.30
C LYS A 85 0.88 15.88 8.84
N ARG A 86 0.57 17.09 9.32
CA ARG A 86 1.58 18.01 9.89
C ARG A 86 2.00 17.63 11.31
N ILE A 87 1.06 17.12 12.09
CA ILE A 87 1.28 16.80 13.52
C ILE A 87 1.95 15.43 13.64
N ILE A 88 1.50 14.46 12.84
CA ILE A 88 2.06 13.12 12.78
C ILE A 88 3.34 13.19 11.95
N LYS A 89 4.48 13.36 12.61
CA LYS A 89 5.79 13.17 11.98
C LYS A 89 6.00 11.68 11.72
N ARG A 90 5.63 11.19 10.53
CA ARG A 90 6.13 9.89 10.05
C ARG A 90 7.57 10.08 9.57
N PRO A 91 8.53 9.22 9.96
CA PRO A 91 9.78 9.12 9.24
C PRO A 91 9.44 8.87 7.76
N PRO A 92 10.23 9.40 6.81
CA PRO A 92 9.95 9.14 5.40
C PRO A 92 9.86 7.63 5.22
N VAL A 93 8.70 7.15 4.78
CA VAL A 93 8.55 5.75 4.35
C VAL A 93 9.65 5.58 3.32
N LYS A 94 10.65 4.74 3.64
CA LYS A 94 11.54 4.26 2.60
C LYS A 94 10.58 3.59 1.64
N VAL A 95 10.29 4.26 0.53
CA VAL A 95 9.71 3.60 -0.62
C VAL A 95 10.80 2.60 -0.99
N ASN A 96 10.76 1.42 -0.36
CA ASN A 96 11.35 0.24 -0.93
C ASN A 96 10.62 0.17 -2.25
N LYS A 97 11.27 0.72 -3.28
CA LYS A 97 10.93 0.43 -4.65
C LYS A 97 10.97 -1.09 -4.68
N SER A 98 9.82 -1.71 -4.51
CA SER A 98 9.64 -3.13 -4.72
C SER A 98 9.83 -3.34 -6.21
N TYR A 99 11.08 -3.26 -6.63
CA TYR A 99 11.53 -3.83 -7.87
C TYR A 99 11.73 -5.29 -7.55
N LYS A 100 10.67 -6.04 -7.86
CA LYS A 100 10.66 -7.49 -8.05
C LYS A 100 10.80 -8.29 -6.75
N GLY A 101 9.95 -9.32 -6.62
CA GLY A 101 10.35 -10.50 -5.90
C GLY A 101 11.64 -11.01 -6.54
N LEU A 102 12.78 -10.66 -5.96
CA LEU A 102 14.03 -11.33 -6.24
C LEU A 102 13.85 -12.75 -5.70
N SER A 103 13.95 -13.74 -6.58
CA SER A 103 14.12 -15.14 -6.16
C SER A 103 15.27 -15.23 -5.14
N LEU A 104 15.25 -16.23 -4.25
CA LEU A 104 16.33 -16.52 -3.30
C LEU A 104 17.73 -16.46 -3.95
N ASP A 105 17.83 -16.87 -5.21
CA ASP A 105 19.07 -16.82 -5.99
C ASP A 105 19.47 -15.39 -6.39
N GLN A 106 18.50 -14.55 -6.71
CA GLN A 106 18.76 -13.15 -7.05
C GLN A 106 19.08 -12.31 -5.80
N LEU A 107 18.53 -12.66 -4.63
CA LEU A 107 18.95 -12.08 -3.35
C LEU A 107 20.39 -12.45 -2.99
N ARG A 108 20.81 -13.69 -3.27
CA ARG A 108 22.20 -14.15 -3.07
C ARG A 108 23.19 -13.43 -3.99
N ASP A 109 22.83 -13.21 -5.26
CA ASP A 109 23.70 -12.50 -6.22
C ASP A 109 23.81 -10.99 -5.89
N VAL A 110 22.76 -10.39 -5.34
CA VAL A 110 22.82 -9.00 -4.83
C VAL A 110 23.65 -8.93 -3.54
N GLN A 111 23.51 -9.89 -2.63
CA GLN A 111 24.33 -9.94 -1.41
C GLN A 111 25.82 -10.18 -1.70
N SER A 112 26.17 -11.04 -2.66
CA SER A 112 27.56 -11.31 -3.03
C SER A 112 28.23 -10.09 -3.69
N ARG A 113 27.44 -9.25 -4.39
CA ARG A 113 27.91 -8.01 -5.04
C ARG A 113 28.12 -6.84 -4.08
N ILE A 114 27.53 -6.86 -2.88
CA ILE A 114 27.64 -5.76 -1.90
C ILE A 114 28.92 -5.86 -1.04
N HIS A 115 29.80 -6.84 -1.29
CA HIS A 115 31.07 -6.97 -0.56
C HIS A 115 32.20 -6.06 -1.09
N VAL A 116 31.93 -4.75 -1.17
CA VAL A 116 32.95 -3.73 -1.45
C VAL A 116 32.80 -2.55 -0.48
N PHE A 117 33.02 -2.83 0.79
CA PHE A 117 33.79 -1.98 1.69
C PHE A 117 34.80 -2.94 2.33
N ASP A 118 35.90 -3.21 1.63
CA ASP A 118 37.17 -2.49 1.73
C ASP A 118 37.82 -2.69 3.11
N LYS A 119 38.75 -3.66 3.12
CA LYS A 119 39.93 -3.89 3.98
C LYS A 119 39.79 -4.10 5.49
#